data_AF-A0A957ABT9-F1
#
_entry.id   AF-A0A957ABT9-F1
#
_cell.length_a   1.000
_cell.length_b   1.000
_cell.length_c   1.000
_cell.angle_alpha   90.00
_cell.angle_beta   90.00
_cell.angle_gamma   90.00
#
_symmetry.space_group_name_H-M   'P 1'
#
loop_
_entity.id
_entity.type
_entity.pdbx_description
1 polymer ?
#
loop_
_entity_poly.entity_id
_entity_poly.type
_entity_poly.pdbx_seq_one_letter_code
_entity_poly.pdbx_strand_id
1 'polypeptide(L)'
;SANAGRIAAAVDVPVIADADTGYGDEASVGHTVRVYERSGVAAMHIEDQQWPKRCGFLDGKSVIPAEEMVLKVKAALAARSDPDFVIIARTDAYAPNGWDDAMDRARRYYAAGADVVFVDGLKRREDVERAAADLRGIPQLLNSHYLTPSEARSMGFKIYIHIGTLMRHIADFRDGLGELRDTGRVTLSEEDGSVKPVTRLLGGI
;
A
#
# COMPACT_ATOMS: atom_id res chain seq x y z
N SER A 1 9.56 -3.68 -10.82
CA SER A 1 8.84 -2.57 -11.49
C SER A 1 9.82 -1.42 -11.75
N ALA A 2 9.86 -0.86 -12.96
CA ALA A 2 10.76 0.26 -13.28
C ALA A 2 10.49 1.50 -12.41
N ASN A 3 9.25 1.70 -11.95
CA ASN A 3 8.92 2.83 -11.08
C ASN A 3 9.41 2.61 -9.64
N ALA A 4 9.10 1.45 -9.05
CA ALA A 4 9.53 1.13 -7.67
C ALA A 4 11.06 1.19 -7.51
N GLY A 5 11.81 0.65 -8.48
CA GLY A 5 13.27 0.72 -8.46
C GLY A 5 13.83 2.14 -8.60
N ARG A 6 13.19 3.01 -9.40
CA ARG A 6 13.59 4.43 -9.49
C ARG A 6 13.38 5.17 -8.18
N ILE A 7 12.26 4.90 -7.50
CA ILE A 7 11.96 5.51 -6.19
C ILE A 7 12.97 5.01 -5.16
N ALA A 8 13.16 3.70 -5.05
CA ALA A 8 14.11 3.10 -4.11
C ALA A 8 15.55 3.59 -4.32
N ALA A 9 15.98 3.78 -5.57
CA ALA A 9 17.31 4.32 -5.88
C ALA A 9 17.46 5.84 -5.59
N ALA A 10 16.36 6.56 -5.40
CA ALA A 10 16.36 8.02 -5.21
C ALA A 10 16.29 8.44 -3.73
N VAL A 11 16.11 7.50 -2.79
CA VAL A 11 15.93 7.80 -1.37
C VAL A 11 16.73 6.85 -0.48
N ASP A 12 17.16 7.32 0.68
CA ASP A 12 17.89 6.52 1.67
C ASP A 12 16.96 5.87 2.72
N VAL A 13 15.64 5.97 2.53
CA VAL A 13 14.62 5.40 3.43
C VAL A 13 14.00 4.13 2.84
N PRO A 14 13.55 3.18 3.67
CA PRO A 14 12.90 1.97 3.19
C PRO A 14 11.68 2.26 2.31
N VAL A 15 11.63 1.65 1.13
CA VAL A 15 10.48 1.76 0.21
C VAL A 15 9.61 0.52 0.32
N ILE A 16 8.32 0.74 0.61
CA ILE A 16 7.27 -0.27 0.54
C ILE A 16 6.54 -0.09 -0.79
N ALA A 17 6.44 -1.14 -1.59
CA ALA A 17 5.85 -1.07 -2.92
C ALA A 17 4.65 -2.01 -3.10
N ASP A 18 3.63 -1.51 -3.79
CA ASP A 18 2.51 -2.32 -4.25
C ASP A 18 2.98 -3.32 -5.31
N ALA A 19 2.51 -4.56 -5.22
CA ALA A 19 2.75 -5.62 -6.18
C ALA A 19 1.45 -6.23 -6.73
N ASP A 20 0.34 -5.51 -6.59
CA ASP A 20 -0.99 -5.93 -7.03
C ASP A 20 -1.29 -7.36 -6.55
N THR A 21 -1.70 -8.25 -7.46
CA THR A 21 -2.00 -9.66 -7.18
C THR A 21 -0.79 -10.59 -7.40
N GLY A 22 0.41 -10.03 -7.54
CA GLY A 22 1.65 -10.75 -7.86
C GLY A 22 1.83 -11.07 -9.35
N TYR A 23 1.07 -10.40 -10.23
CA TYR A 23 1.18 -10.45 -11.70
C TYR A 23 0.95 -11.83 -12.33
N GLY A 24 0.26 -12.73 -11.64
CA GLY A 24 -0.08 -14.06 -12.15
C GLY A 24 -0.23 -15.09 -11.03
N ASP A 25 0.32 -16.26 -11.30
CA ASP A 25 0.39 -17.42 -10.41
C ASP A 25 1.58 -17.34 -9.43
N GLU A 26 1.84 -18.43 -8.72
CA GLU A 26 2.93 -18.57 -7.74
C GLU A 26 4.31 -18.32 -8.37
N ALA A 27 4.53 -18.77 -9.61
CA ALA A 27 5.79 -18.54 -10.31
C ALA A 27 6.01 -17.05 -10.61
N SER A 28 4.92 -16.36 -10.98
CA SER A 28 4.89 -14.92 -11.24
C SER A 28 5.15 -14.12 -9.95
N VAL A 29 4.55 -14.53 -8.83
CA VAL A 29 4.81 -13.97 -7.49
C VAL A 29 6.29 -14.11 -7.13
N GLY A 30 6.86 -15.31 -7.28
CA GLY A 30 8.27 -15.54 -6.97
C GLY A 30 9.23 -14.73 -7.85
N HIS A 31 8.90 -14.56 -9.13
CA HIS A 31 9.64 -13.65 -10.01
C HIS A 31 9.57 -12.20 -9.51
N THR A 32 8.40 -11.76 -9.08
CA THR A 32 8.14 -10.40 -8.60
C THR A 32 8.96 -10.09 -7.34
N VAL A 33 8.99 -10.98 -6.36
CA VAL A 33 9.82 -10.85 -5.15
C VAL A 33 11.26 -10.59 -5.53
N ARG A 34 11.84 -11.45 -6.36
CA ARG A 34 13.25 -11.33 -6.80
C ARG A 34 13.52 -10.03 -7.55
N VAL A 35 12.55 -9.53 -8.32
CA VAL A 35 12.67 -8.25 -9.03
C VAL A 35 12.63 -7.09 -8.04
N TYR A 36 11.74 -7.12 -7.04
CA TYR A 36 11.58 -6.04 -6.06
C TYR A 36 12.81 -5.96 -5.14
N GLU A 37 13.28 -7.09 -4.61
CA GLU A 37 14.54 -7.17 -3.83
C GLU A 37 15.72 -6.58 -4.61
N ARG A 38 15.96 -7.05 -5.85
CA ARG A 38 17.04 -6.53 -6.70
C ARG A 38 16.92 -5.04 -7.04
N SER A 39 15.72 -4.48 -6.92
CA SER A 39 15.46 -3.07 -7.19
C SER A 39 15.66 -2.19 -5.94
N GLY A 40 16.07 -2.74 -4.80
CA GLY A 40 16.25 -2.02 -3.54
C GLY A 40 14.95 -1.73 -2.79
N VAL A 41 13.84 -2.38 -3.16
CA VAL A 41 12.58 -2.28 -2.41
C VAL A 41 12.76 -3.03 -1.08
N ALA A 42 12.28 -2.46 0.01
CA ALA A 42 12.40 -3.05 1.36
C ALA A 42 11.22 -3.95 1.72
N ALA A 43 10.04 -3.67 1.16
CA ALA A 43 8.84 -4.46 1.40
C ALA A 43 7.91 -4.44 0.20
N MET A 44 7.12 -5.50 0.05
CA MET A 44 6.04 -5.53 -0.94
C MET A 44 4.73 -6.03 -0.33
N HIS A 45 3.61 -5.52 -0.83
CA HIS A 45 2.31 -6.10 -0.53
C HIS A 45 1.68 -6.77 -1.76
N ILE A 46 1.19 -8.00 -1.57
CA ILE A 46 0.42 -8.76 -2.55
C ILE A 46 -1.02 -8.93 -2.05
N GLU A 47 -2.01 -8.80 -2.94
CA GLU A 47 -3.43 -8.81 -2.60
C GLU A 47 -4.21 -9.99 -3.18
N ASP A 48 -5.29 -10.37 -2.50
CA ASP A 48 -6.17 -11.49 -2.86
C ASP A 48 -7.28 -11.12 -3.86
N GLN A 49 -7.19 -9.97 -4.53
CA GLN A 49 -8.17 -9.61 -5.56
C GLN A 49 -8.10 -10.56 -6.76
N GLN A 50 -9.27 -10.85 -7.31
CA GLN A 50 -9.38 -11.51 -8.61
C GLN A 50 -8.95 -10.53 -9.71
N TRP A 51 -8.14 -11.00 -10.66
CA TRP A 51 -7.72 -10.19 -11.80
C TRP A 51 -8.85 -10.04 -12.84
N PRO A 52 -9.07 -8.86 -13.45
CA PRO A 52 -8.34 -7.60 -13.23
C PRO A 52 -8.71 -6.93 -11.90
N LYS A 53 -7.67 -6.53 -11.15
CA LYS A 53 -7.84 -5.91 -9.83
C LYS A 53 -8.42 -4.49 -9.93
N ARG A 54 -9.07 -4.03 -8.86
CA ARG A 54 -9.63 -2.68 -8.72
C ARG A 54 -9.04 -1.97 -7.52
N CYS A 55 -9.12 -0.64 -7.49
CA CYS A 55 -8.68 0.12 -6.33
C CYS A 55 -9.54 -0.27 -5.11
N GLY A 56 -8.90 -0.51 -3.96
CA GLY A 56 -9.57 -0.96 -2.72
C GLY A 56 -10.66 -0.03 -2.19
N PHE A 57 -10.65 1.24 -2.60
CA PHE A 57 -11.68 2.23 -2.26
C PHE A 57 -12.93 2.20 -3.16
N LEU A 58 -12.90 1.44 -4.27
CA LEU A 58 -13.99 1.32 -5.23
C LEU A 58 -14.83 0.05 -4.99
N ASP A 59 -16.09 0.09 -5.44
CA ASP A 59 -17.01 -1.05 -5.38
C ASP A 59 -16.76 -2.08 -6.50
N GLY A 60 -17.39 -3.25 -6.37
CA GLY A 60 -17.35 -4.31 -7.39
C GLY A 60 -16.01 -5.03 -7.44
N LYS A 61 -15.38 -5.22 -6.28
CA LYS A 61 -14.22 -6.10 -6.07
C LYS A 61 -14.69 -7.53 -5.89
N SER A 62 -13.87 -8.48 -6.30
CA SER A 62 -13.99 -9.90 -5.92
C SER A 62 -12.61 -10.39 -5.51
N VAL A 63 -12.58 -11.43 -4.67
CA VAL A 63 -11.34 -12.02 -4.18
C VAL A 63 -11.25 -13.48 -4.60
N ILE A 64 -10.03 -13.97 -4.81
CA ILE A 64 -9.74 -15.38 -5.04
C ILE A 64 -10.02 -16.22 -3.78
N PRO A 65 -10.12 -17.55 -3.88
CA PRO A 65 -10.15 -18.43 -2.71
C PRO A 65 -8.97 -18.15 -1.78
N ALA A 66 -9.20 -18.20 -0.46
CA ALA A 66 -8.17 -17.89 0.53
C ALA A 66 -6.96 -18.82 0.41
N GLU A 67 -7.20 -20.07 0.03
CA GLU A 67 -6.20 -21.11 -0.19
C GLU A 67 -5.25 -20.76 -1.34
N GLU A 68 -5.76 -20.15 -2.42
CA GLU A 68 -4.95 -19.68 -3.54
C GLU A 68 -4.02 -18.54 -3.09
N MET A 69 -4.56 -17.58 -2.33
CA MET A 69 -3.72 -16.51 -1.78
C MET A 69 -2.66 -17.04 -0.80
N VAL A 70 -2.98 -18.05 0.01
CA VAL A 70 -2.00 -18.72 0.88
C VAL A 70 -0.86 -19.34 0.06
N LEU A 71 -1.13 -19.94 -1.10
CA LEU A 71 -0.09 -20.45 -1.99
C LEU A 71 0.80 -19.33 -2.53
N LYS A 72 0.21 -18.19 -2.91
CA LYS A 72 0.98 -17.00 -3.33
C LYS A 72 1.88 -16.46 -2.22
N VAL A 73 1.38 -16.37 -0.98
CA VAL A 73 2.21 -15.96 0.18
C VAL A 73 3.39 -16.92 0.37
N LYS A 74 3.14 -18.23 0.33
CA LYS A 74 4.21 -19.24 0.45
C LYS A 74 5.23 -19.15 -0.68
N ALA A 75 4.78 -18.91 -1.91
CA ALA A 75 5.66 -18.72 -3.06
C ALA A 75 6.52 -17.45 -2.91
N ALA A 76 5.96 -16.38 -2.37
CA ALA A 76 6.70 -15.16 -2.09
C ALA A 76 7.82 -15.41 -1.05
N LEU A 77 7.48 -16.09 0.05
CA LEU A 77 8.43 -16.44 1.11
C LEU A 77 9.53 -17.40 0.62
N ALA A 78 9.18 -18.36 -0.23
CA ALA A 78 10.15 -19.30 -0.82
C ALA A 78 11.09 -18.62 -1.83
N ALA A 79 10.65 -17.52 -2.46
CA ALA A 79 11.45 -16.77 -3.41
C ALA A 79 12.31 -15.68 -2.77
N ARG A 80 11.99 -15.28 -1.53
CA ARG A 80 12.73 -14.30 -0.73
C ARG A 80 14.15 -14.77 -0.50
N SER A 81 15.11 -13.91 -0.82
CA SER A 81 16.54 -14.18 -0.63
C SER A 81 17.15 -13.33 0.47
N ASP A 82 16.59 -12.15 0.72
CA ASP A 82 16.97 -11.27 1.82
C ASP A 82 16.05 -11.52 3.03
N PRO A 83 16.56 -11.96 4.19
CA PRO A 83 15.74 -12.18 5.38
C PRO A 83 15.07 -10.91 5.92
N ASP A 84 15.58 -9.72 5.57
CA ASP A 84 15.01 -8.43 6.00
C ASP A 84 13.92 -7.92 5.03
N PHE A 85 13.74 -8.56 3.86
CA PHE A 85 12.69 -8.19 2.91
C PHE A 85 11.31 -8.60 3.43
N VAL A 86 10.43 -7.61 3.61
CA VAL A 86 9.12 -7.80 4.25
C VAL A 86 8.05 -8.16 3.22
N ILE A 87 7.38 -9.29 3.43
CA ILE A 87 6.22 -9.74 2.67
C ILE A 87 4.94 -9.38 3.43
N ILE A 88 4.16 -8.47 2.85
CA ILE A 88 2.88 -8.02 3.39
C ILE A 88 1.75 -8.72 2.64
N ALA A 89 0.91 -9.47 3.34
CA ALA A 89 -0.26 -10.11 2.75
C ALA A 89 -1.50 -9.22 2.92
N ARG A 90 -2.04 -8.74 1.81
CA ARG A 90 -3.22 -7.88 1.76
C ARG A 90 -4.48 -8.68 1.47
N THR A 91 -5.57 -8.37 2.17
CA THR A 91 -6.92 -8.84 1.81
C THR A 91 -7.83 -7.67 1.49
N ASP A 92 -8.55 -7.79 0.38
CA ASP A 92 -9.60 -6.87 -0.08
C ASP A 92 -11.01 -7.41 0.20
N ALA A 93 -11.12 -8.53 0.92
CA ALA A 93 -12.36 -9.28 1.14
C ALA A 93 -13.39 -8.55 2.01
N TYR A 94 -13.00 -7.50 2.75
CA TYR A 94 -13.90 -6.83 3.69
C TYR A 94 -15.15 -6.26 3.00
N ALA A 95 -14.98 -5.57 1.87
CA ALA A 95 -16.10 -4.99 1.13
C ALA A 95 -17.00 -6.04 0.46
N PRO A 96 -16.48 -7.04 -0.30
CA PRO A 96 -17.33 -8.01 -0.99
C PRO A 96 -17.86 -9.15 -0.11
N ASN A 97 -17.11 -9.60 0.90
CA ASN A 97 -17.42 -10.82 1.66
C ASN A 97 -17.71 -10.55 3.14
N GLY A 98 -17.42 -9.35 3.64
CA GLY A 98 -17.69 -8.94 5.01
C GLY A 98 -16.52 -9.15 5.98
N TRP A 99 -16.76 -8.77 7.24
CA TRP A 99 -15.75 -8.69 8.29
C TRP A 99 -15.10 -10.03 8.60
N ASP A 100 -15.91 -11.06 8.84
CA ASP A 100 -15.42 -12.34 9.37
C ASP A 100 -14.51 -13.05 8.36
N ASP A 101 -14.86 -13.00 7.07
CA ASP A 101 -14.01 -13.54 5.99
C ASP A 101 -12.68 -12.79 5.89
N ALA A 102 -12.69 -11.45 5.95
CA ALA A 102 -11.47 -10.65 5.92
C ALA A 102 -10.54 -10.95 7.10
N MET A 103 -11.08 -11.10 8.31
CA MET A 103 -10.28 -11.44 9.49
C MET A 103 -9.73 -12.87 9.42
N ASP A 104 -10.54 -13.83 8.96
CA ASP A 104 -10.09 -15.22 8.79
C ASP A 104 -8.94 -15.30 7.76
N ARG A 105 -9.09 -14.63 6.61
CA ARG A 105 -8.04 -14.50 5.60
C ARG A 105 -6.75 -13.90 6.16
N ALA A 106 -6.84 -12.78 6.87
CA ALA A 106 -5.67 -12.15 7.49
C ALA A 106 -4.94 -13.13 8.43
N ARG A 107 -5.66 -13.88 9.28
CA ARG A 107 -5.07 -14.90 10.15
C ARG A 107 -4.43 -16.04 9.36
N ARG A 108 -5.07 -16.53 8.30
CA ARG A 108 -4.52 -17.57 7.43
C ARG A 108 -3.24 -17.11 6.73
N TYR A 109 -3.19 -15.88 6.25
CA TYR A 109 -2.02 -15.34 5.57
C TYR A 109 -0.84 -15.15 6.52
N TYR A 110 -1.11 -14.68 7.74
CA TYR A 110 -0.10 -14.65 8.79
C TYR A 110 0.38 -16.06 9.17
N ALA A 111 -0.54 -17.02 9.34
CA ALA A 111 -0.20 -18.41 9.64
C ALA A 111 0.59 -19.09 8.50
N ALA A 112 0.43 -18.63 7.26
CA ALA A 112 1.23 -19.06 6.12
C ALA A 112 2.66 -18.49 6.12
N GLY A 113 2.94 -17.50 6.97
CA GLY A 113 4.27 -16.92 7.19
C GLY A 113 4.43 -15.48 6.70
N ALA A 114 3.37 -14.78 6.28
CA ALA A 114 3.47 -13.36 5.96
C ALA A 114 3.96 -12.56 7.16
N ASP A 115 4.87 -11.61 6.96
CA ASP A 115 5.48 -10.85 8.06
C ASP A 115 4.51 -9.79 8.61
N VAL A 116 3.65 -9.25 7.74
CA VAL A 116 2.62 -8.25 8.06
C VAL A 116 1.34 -8.59 7.31
N VAL A 117 0.19 -8.30 7.92
CA VAL A 117 -1.11 -8.37 7.24
C VAL A 117 -1.69 -6.98 7.00
N PHE A 118 -2.43 -6.84 5.91
CA PHE A 118 -3.09 -5.59 5.53
C PHE A 118 -4.55 -5.87 5.16
N VAL A 119 -5.47 -5.53 6.06
CA VAL A 119 -6.90 -5.55 5.75
C VAL A 119 -7.27 -4.20 5.13
N ASP A 120 -7.57 -4.18 3.84
CA ASP A 120 -7.86 -2.92 3.15
C ASP A 120 -9.34 -2.52 3.22
N GLY A 121 -9.59 -1.23 3.05
CA GLY A 121 -10.96 -0.68 2.99
C GLY A 121 -11.61 -0.44 4.35
N LEU A 122 -10.84 -0.40 5.44
CA LEU A 122 -11.33 0.08 6.74
C LEU A 122 -11.57 1.60 6.63
N LYS A 123 -12.84 2.00 6.63
CA LYS A 123 -13.26 3.41 6.39
C LYS A 123 -13.68 4.16 7.65
N ARG A 124 -13.84 3.45 8.78
CA ARG A 124 -14.30 4.03 10.04
C ARG A 124 -13.33 3.72 11.16
N ARG A 125 -13.25 4.58 12.17
CA ARG A 125 -12.39 4.37 13.34
C ARG A 125 -12.74 3.07 14.06
N GLU A 126 -14.03 2.78 14.22
CA GLU A 126 -14.50 1.60 14.94
C GLU A 126 -14.05 0.31 14.24
N ASP A 127 -14.03 0.31 12.91
CA ASP A 127 -13.52 -0.83 12.13
C ASP A 127 -12.01 -0.98 12.32
N VAL A 128 -11.25 0.11 12.37
CA VAL A 128 -9.80 0.06 12.63
C VAL A 128 -9.51 -0.47 14.03
N GLU A 129 -10.24 0.00 15.04
CA GLU A 129 -10.11 -0.47 16.43
C GLU A 129 -10.49 -1.94 16.57
N ARG A 130 -11.56 -2.37 15.89
CA ARG A 130 -11.98 -3.77 15.87
C ARG A 130 -10.94 -4.67 15.20
N ALA A 131 -10.36 -4.26 14.06
CA ALA A 131 -9.30 -5.03 13.39
C ALA A 131 -8.07 -5.17 14.30
N ALA A 132 -7.67 -4.08 14.96
CA ALA A 132 -6.56 -4.08 15.91
C ALA A 132 -6.78 -5.06 17.07
N ALA A 133 -8.02 -5.15 17.58
CA ALA A 133 -8.40 -6.10 18.62
C ALA A 133 -8.47 -7.55 18.12
N ASP A 134 -9.15 -7.80 17.00
CA ASP A 134 -9.39 -9.14 16.44
C ASP A 134 -8.11 -9.82 15.94
N LEU A 135 -7.12 -9.03 15.50
CA LEU A 135 -5.82 -9.46 15.00
C LEU A 135 -4.68 -9.11 15.98
N ARG A 136 -5.00 -8.94 17.28
CA ARG A 136 -4.00 -8.61 18.29
C ARG A 136 -2.85 -9.62 18.30
N GLY A 137 -1.62 -9.11 18.24
CA GLY A 137 -0.41 -9.91 18.18
C GLY A 137 0.09 -10.20 16.75
N ILE A 138 -0.72 -9.91 15.73
CA ILE A 138 -0.30 -9.95 14.33
C ILE A 138 0.17 -8.54 13.91
N PRO A 139 1.38 -8.39 13.35
CA PRO A 139 1.83 -7.13 12.77
C PRO A 139 0.90 -6.68 11.63
N GLN A 140 0.41 -5.45 11.72
CA GLN A 140 -0.58 -4.92 10.78
C GLN A 140 -0.11 -3.63 10.10
N LEU A 141 -0.49 -3.48 8.83
CA LEU A 141 -0.41 -2.23 8.07
C LEU A 141 -1.80 -1.59 8.00
N LEU A 142 -1.87 -0.28 8.25
CA LEU A 142 -3.07 0.52 8.05
C LEU A 142 -2.89 1.50 6.88
N ASN A 143 -3.86 1.51 5.97
CA ASN A 143 -4.01 2.58 4.97
C ASN A 143 -5.14 3.51 5.38
N SER A 144 -4.84 4.78 5.68
CA SER A 144 -5.85 5.76 6.10
C SER A 144 -5.44 7.18 5.75
N HIS A 145 -6.39 8.11 5.88
CA HIS A 145 -6.18 9.55 5.83
C HIS A 145 -6.95 10.32 6.93
N TYR A 146 -7.78 9.61 7.71
CA TYR A 146 -8.64 10.20 8.74
C TYR A 146 -8.18 9.86 10.16
N LEU A 147 -7.22 8.94 10.31
CA LEU A 147 -6.50 8.67 11.55
C LEU A 147 -5.07 9.17 11.42
N THR A 148 -4.47 9.62 12.52
CA THR A 148 -3.05 9.95 12.55
C THR A 148 -2.19 8.70 12.69
N PRO A 149 -0.91 8.75 12.26
CA PRO A 149 0.06 7.68 12.53
C PRO A 149 0.23 7.37 14.03
N SER A 150 0.09 8.38 14.90
CA SER A 150 0.19 8.21 16.36
C SER A 150 -0.98 7.40 16.92
N GLU A 151 -2.19 7.66 16.45
CA GLU A 151 -3.38 6.90 16.85
C GLU A 151 -3.28 5.45 16.39
N ALA A 152 -2.93 5.22 15.12
CA ALA A 152 -2.72 3.87 14.60
C ALA A 152 -1.66 3.10 15.40
N ARG A 153 -0.55 3.77 15.76
CA ARG A 153 0.50 3.18 16.60
C ARG A 153 -0.02 2.79 17.98
N SER A 154 -0.85 3.63 18.61
CA SER A 154 -1.45 3.32 19.93
C SER A 154 -2.39 2.12 19.89
N MET A 155 -3.01 1.85 18.74
CA MET A 155 -3.85 0.66 18.51
C MET A 155 -3.02 -0.60 18.20
N GLY A 156 -1.71 -0.47 17.95
CA GLY A 156 -0.79 -1.59 17.73
C GLY A 156 -0.37 -1.82 16.27
N PHE A 157 -0.85 -1.00 15.33
CA PHE A 157 -0.38 -1.06 13.93
C PHE A 157 1.12 -0.74 13.85
N LYS A 158 1.82 -1.45 12.95
CA LYS A 158 3.27 -1.34 12.77
C LYS A 158 3.65 -0.47 11.60
N ILE A 159 2.80 -0.45 10.57
CA ILE A 159 3.01 0.33 9.35
C ILE A 159 1.75 1.17 9.10
N TYR A 160 1.95 2.40 8.66
CA TYR A 160 0.89 3.31 8.27
C TYR A 160 1.23 3.90 6.91
N ILE A 161 0.32 3.79 5.94
CA ILE A 161 0.42 4.49 4.66
C ILE A 161 -0.66 5.59 4.59
N HIS A 162 -0.23 6.80 4.23
CA HIS A 162 -1.07 8.00 4.28
C HIS A 162 -1.56 8.39 2.89
N ILE A 163 -2.73 7.92 2.48
CA ILE A 163 -3.28 8.23 1.13
C ILE A 163 -3.65 9.70 0.95
N GLY A 164 -3.84 10.45 2.04
CA GLY A 164 -4.29 11.85 1.99
C GLY A 164 -3.34 12.81 1.27
N THR A 165 -2.04 12.52 1.19
CA THR A 165 -1.07 13.37 0.47
C THR A 165 -1.35 13.34 -1.03
N LEU A 166 -1.57 12.15 -1.60
CA LEU A 166 -1.98 11.98 -2.99
C LEU A 166 -3.31 12.70 -3.28
N MET A 167 -4.28 12.56 -2.39
CA MET A 167 -5.59 13.22 -2.56
C MET A 167 -5.48 14.74 -2.53
N ARG A 168 -4.64 15.30 -1.65
CA ARG A 168 -4.35 16.74 -1.61
C ARG A 168 -3.73 17.22 -2.92
N HIS A 169 -2.72 16.51 -3.44
CA HIS A 169 -2.10 16.85 -4.72
C HIS A 169 -3.10 16.89 -5.89
N ILE A 170 -4.02 15.92 -5.95
CA ILE A 170 -5.06 15.90 -7.00
C ILE A 170 -6.02 17.07 -6.85
N ALA A 171 -6.41 17.41 -5.61
CA ALA A 171 -7.28 18.54 -5.34
C ALA A 171 -6.63 19.87 -5.75
N ASP A 172 -5.38 20.11 -5.35
CA ASP A 172 -4.61 21.30 -5.72
C ASP A 172 -4.48 21.45 -7.24
N PHE A 173 -4.15 20.36 -7.92
CA PHE A 173 -4.00 20.37 -9.37
C PHE A 173 -5.33 20.70 -10.06
N ARG A 174 -6.44 20.12 -9.61
CA ARG A 174 -7.78 20.41 -10.15
C ARG A 174 -8.16 21.87 -9.92
N ASP A 175 -7.92 22.40 -8.72
CA ASP A 175 -8.29 23.76 -8.35
C ASP A 175 -7.46 24.77 -9.16
N GLY A 176 -6.15 24.52 -9.35
CA GLY A 176 -5.28 25.34 -10.22
C GLY A 176 -5.68 25.30 -11.70
N LEU A 177 -6.10 24.14 -12.22
CA LEU A 177 -6.67 24.06 -13.57
C LEU A 177 -8.00 24.82 -13.70
N GLY A 178 -8.82 24.81 -12.64
CA GLY A 178 -10.05 25.59 -12.56
C GLY A 178 -9.78 27.10 -12.62
N GLU A 179 -8.81 27.57 -11.83
CA GLU A 179 -8.37 28.97 -11.85
C GLU A 179 -7.87 29.40 -13.24
N LEU A 180 -7.04 28.56 -13.87
CA LEU A 180 -6.50 28.82 -15.20
C LEU A 180 -7.61 28.95 -16.24
N ARG A 181 -8.61 28.07 -16.19
CA ARG A 181 -9.78 28.12 -17.08
C ARG A 181 -10.57 29.41 -16.89
N ASP A 182 -10.83 29.80 -15.65
CA ASP A 182 -11.78 30.88 -15.34
C ASP A 182 -11.14 32.27 -15.44
N THR A 183 -9.82 32.38 -15.23
CA THR A 183 -9.12 33.67 -15.11
C THR A 183 -7.94 33.83 -16.08
N GLY A 184 -7.48 32.76 -16.71
CA GLY A 184 -6.25 32.76 -17.50
C GLY A 184 -4.96 32.82 -16.66
N ARG A 185 -5.04 32.58 -15.34
CA ARG A 185 -3.91 32.64 -14.39
C ARG A 185 -3.87 31.40 -13.49
N VAL A 186 -2.69 31.14 -12.93
CA VAL A 186 -2.49 30.21 -11.80
C VAL A 186 -1.80 31.00 -10.70
N THR A 187 -2.45 31.15 -9.55
CA THR A 187 -1.90 31.90 -8.42
C THR A 187 -0.87 31.04 -7.70
N LEU A 188 0.36 31.53 -7.61
CA LEU A 188 1.46 30.91 -6.91
C LEU A 188 2.05 31.91 -5.91
N SER A 189 2.60 31.40 -4.80
CA SER A 189 3.46 32.22 -3.95
C SER A 189 4.74 32.63 -4.71
N GLU A 190 5.45 33.67 -4.25
CA GLU A 190 6.74 34.02 -4.85
C GLU A 190 7.75 32.85 -4.81
N GLU A 191 7.69 32.02 -3.77
CA GLU A 191 8.55 30.85 -3.63
C GLU A 191 8.15 29.74 -4.62
N ASP A 192 6.86 29.44 -4.74
CA ASP A 192 6.35 28.37 -5.62
C ASP A 192 6.36 28.76 -7.11
N GLY A 193 6.39 30.06 -7.42
CA GLY A 193 6.59 30.58 -8.78
C GLY A 193 8.03 30.43 -9.29
N SER A 194 8.95 29.92 -8.47
CA SER A 194 10.36 29.74 -8.78
C SER A 194 10.72 28.26 -8.94
N VAL A 195 11.74 27.95 -9.73
CA VAL A 195 12.29 26.58 -9.86
C VAL A 195 13.18 26.18 -8.67
N LYS A 196 13.46 27.12 -7.76
CA LYS A 196 14.36 26.90 -6.61
C LYS A 196 13.90 25.78 -5.67
N PRO A 197 12.61 25.67 -5.27
CA PRO A 197 12.17 24.57 -4.41
C PRO A 197 12.39 23.21 -5.06
N VAL A 198 12.10 23.07 -6.36
CA VAL A 198 12.27 21.83 -7.12
C VAL A 198 13.75 21.45 -7.23
N THR A 199 14.60 22.41 -7.60
CA THR A 199 16.05 22.16 -7.74
C THR A 199 16.69 21.76 -6.41
N ARG A 200 16.31 22.40 -5.30
CA ARG A 200 16.76 22.04 -3.95
C ARG A 200 16.39 20.59 -3.59
N LEU A 201 15.18 20.15 -3.91
CA LEU A 201 14.72 18.78 -3.66
C LEU A 201 15.47 17.73 -4.50
N LEU A 202 15.92 18.11 -5.71
CA LEU A 202 16.66 17.23 -6.62
C LEU A 202 18.18 17.21 -6.36
N GLY A 203 18.63 17.77 -5.23
CA GLY A 203 20.05 17.86 -4.89
C GLY A 203 20.82 18.93 -5.69
N GLY A 204 20.12 19.87 -6.32
CA GLY A 204 20.68 21.03 -6.99
C GLY A 204 21.04 22.16 -6.02
N ILE A 205 22.14 22.85 -6.34
CA ILE A 205 22.81 23.97 -5.63
C ILE A 205 21.83 25.07 -5.19
#